data_AF-A0A9C6TLE0-F1
#
_entry.id   AF-A0A9C6TLE0-F1
#
_cell.length_a   1.000
_cell.length_b   1.000
_cell.length_c   1.000
_cell.angle_alpha   90.00
_cell.angle_beta   90.00
_cell.angle_gamma   90.00
#
_symmetry.space_group_name_H-M   'P 1'
#
loop_
_entity.id
_entity.type
_entity.pdbx_description
1 polymer ?
#
loop_
_entity_poly.entity_id
_entity_poly.type
_entity_poly.pdbx_seq_one_letter_code
_entity_poly.pdbx_strand_id
1 'polypeptide(L)'
;MAHKTPGSDIWDLTWRSHQLWKMLAESLKEQGLNPTVELGWKKTGSLLVGRTKAQLDMLKGRVKQLNEAGLKAEYLCNSDLSEQEPDLFVDKDSAGAFLPDDCQLDAYLTVSYIEKVNRSFASKGRYAEFYNQPVKCFIRSNSNGEVKAIETLSHTLHSKKGIIVAAGCWTGCLMQDSFRNWGMELDVPVRPRKGHLLVLQNFDYLQLNHGLMEAGYVDHPTLSDIESSEDGRSLSVSMTATVDAAGNLLIGSSREFVGFSTELDESVVRYIWKRVAEFFPKLELLSLSNLSANRKVRIGLRPYMPDGKPMIGPVPGLSNVYLRIYFTFIKIFDLHNIYTAVPDGKPMIGPVPGLSNVYLAAGHEGGGLSMALGTAEMVADTVLGHPTKVDCAPFAVHRVLD
;
A
#
# COMPACT_ATOMS: atom_id res chain seq x y z
N MET A 1 4.96 10.09 5.72
CA MET A 1 5.48 9.75 7.06
C MET A 1 4.52 10.14 8.18
N ALA A 2 3.74 11.23 8.11
CA ALA A 2 2.96 11.75 9.25
C ALA A 2 2.09 10.72 10.02
N HIS A 3 1.48 9.74 9.34
CA HIS A 3 0.64 8.70 9.95
C HIS A 3 1.40 7.44 10.41
N LYS A 4 2.73 7.43 10.32
CA LYS A 4 3.56 6.31 10.78
C LYS A 4 4.02 6.54 12.22
N THR A 5 4.25 5.45 12.94
CA THR A 5 4.69 5.47 14.34
C THR A 5 6.19 5.21 14.39
N PRO A 6 7.02 6.16 14.88
CA PRO A 6 8.43 5.93 15.14
C PRO A 6 8.68 4.70 16.02
N GLY A 7 9.74 3.95 15.74
CA GLY A 7 10.08 2.73 16.48
C GLY A 7 9.12 1.56 16.29
N SER A 8 8.11 1.67 15.43
CA SER A 8 7.34 0.50 14.99
C SER A 8 8.16 -0.37 14.03
N ASP A 9 7.87 -1.66 13.97
CA ASP A 9 8.57 -2.63 13.12
C ASP A 9 8.60 -2.27 11.62
N ILE A 10 7.66 -1.46 11.13
CA ILE A 10 7.63 -0.97 9.74
C ILE A 10 8.40 0.35 9.54
N TRP A 11 8.91 0.97 10.61
CA TRP A 11 9.46 2.32 10.60
C TRP A 11 10.70 2.42 9.72
N ASP A 12 11.73 1.63 9.99
CA ASP A 12 13.01 1.71 9.27
C ASP A 12 12.85 1.36 7.79
N LEU A 13 12.00 0.38 7.46
CA LEU A 13 11.66 0.05 6.07
C LEU A 13 10.95 1.21 5.36
N THR A 14 9.99 1.86 6.04
CA THR A 14 9.29 3.02 5.47
C THR A 14 10.23 4.21 5.31
N TRP A 15 11.11 4.45 6.30
CA TRP A 15 12.09 5.52 6.28
C TRP A 15 13.13 5.33 5.17
N ARG A 16 13.71 4.13 5.05
CA ARG A 16 14.64 3.78 3.97
C ARG A 16 13.98 3.92 2.60
N SER A 17 12.75 3.44 2.45
CA SER A 17 12.01 3.58 1.19
C SER A 17 11.70 5.05 0.85
N HIS A 18 11.39 5.88 1.85
CA HIS A 18 11.20 7.33 1.67
C HIS A 18 12.50 8.04 1.23
N GLN A 19 13.67 7.65 1.76
CA GLN A 19 14.97 8.12 1.27
C GLN A 19 15.20 7.71 -0.19
N LEU A 20 14.97 6.44 -0.53
CA LEU A 20 15.13 5.93 -1.90
C LEU A 20 14.22 6.65 -2.90
N TRP A 21 12.99 6.99 -2.50
CA TRP A 21 12.07 7.79 -3.32
C TRP A 21 12.60 9.21 -3.59
N LYS A 22 13.18 9.87 -2.57
CA LYS A 22 13.82 11.18 -2.73
C LYS A 22 15.03 11.11 -3.65
N MET A 23 15.91 10.12 -3.45
CA MET A 23 17.07 9.87 -4.30
C MET A 23 16.69 9.62 -5.77
N LEU A 24 15.60 8.89 -6.03
CA LEU A 24 15.10 8.67 -7.39
C LEU A 24 14.58 9.97 -8.03
N ALA A 25 13.81 10.77 -7.28
CA ALA A 25 13.31 12.06 -7.75
C ALA A 25 14.44 13.10 -7.95
N GLU A 26 15.52 13.03 -7.20
CA GLU A 26 16.72 13.86 -7.38
C GLU A 26 17.53 13.41 -8.61
N SER A 27 17.79 12.11 -8.76
CA SER A 27 18.51 11.56 -9.91
C SER A 27 17.80 11.85 -11.25
N LEU A 28 16.46 11.89 -11.26
CA LEU A 28 15.70 12.34 -12.43
C LEU A 28 16.03 13.78 -12.84
N LYS A 29 16.17 14.71 -11.88
CA LYS A 29 16.53 16.11 -12.16
C LYS A 29 17.96 16.21 -12.69
N GLU A 30 18.89 15.45 -12.12
CA GLU A 30 20.29 15.37 -12.59
C GLU A 30 20.37 14.87 -14.05
N GLN A 31 19.45 13.99 -14.45
CA GLN A 31 19.29 13.50 -15.83
C GLN A 31 18.52 14.48 -16.75
N GLY A 32 18.13 15.66 -16.26
CA GLY A 32 17.35 16.65 -17.02
C GLY A 32 15.87 16.31 -17.20
N LEU A 33 15.35 15.32 -16.46
CA LEU A 33 13.94 14.93 -16.48
C LEU A 33 13.15 15.65 -15.36
N ASN A 34 11.83 15.78 -15.54
CA ASN A 34 10.96 16.39 -14.55
C ASN A 34 10.27 15.30 -13.69
N PRO A 35 10.57 15.16 -12.38
CA PRO A 35 9.95 14.14 -11.52
C PRO A 35 8.44 14.30 -11.37
N THR A 36 7.91 15.51 -11.51
CA THR A 36 6.46 15.76 -11.48
C THR A 36 5.77 15.19 -12.73
N VAL A 37 6.48 15.09 -13.86
CA VAL A 37 5.97 14.46 -15.10
C VAL A 37 6.18 12.95 -15.09
N GLU A 38 7.39 12.48 -14.74
CA GLU A 38 7.73 11.04 -14.82
C GLU A 38 7.16 10.22 -13.65
N LEU A 39 7.01 10.80 -12.45
CA LEU A 39 6.53 10.10 -11.24
C LEU A 39 5.26 10.69 -10.62
N GLY A 40 4.76 11.84 -11.11
CA GLY A 40 3.76 12.63 -10.38
C GLY A 40 4.29 13.23 -9.07
N TRP A 41 5.62 13.34 -8.91
CA TRP A 41 6.27 13.75 -7.66
C TRP A 41 5.90 15.19 -7.25
N LYS A 42 5.38 15.35 -6.02
CA LYS A 42 5.02 16.64 -5.40
C LYS A 42 5.57 16.71 -3.97
N LYS A 43 6.31 17.76 -3.65
CA LYS A 43 6.71 18.08 -2.26
C LYS A 43 5.71 19.06 -1.64
N THR A 44 4.51 18.56 -1.38
CA THR A 44 3.38 19.30 -0.79
C THR A 44 3.17 18.93 0.69
N GLY A 45 4.13 18.29 1.34
CA GLY A 45 3.97 17.80 2.71
C GLY A 45 2.80 16.81 2.88
N SER A 46 2.48 16.50 4.14
CA SER A 46 1.23 15.83 4.50
C SER A 46 0.67 16.36 5.82
N LEU A 47 -0.65 16.31 5.96
CA LEU A 47 -1.39 16.91 7.07
C LEU A 47 -2.42 15.93 7.63
N LEU A 48 -2.26 15.56 8.90
CA LEU A 48 -3.29 14.86 9.66
C LEU A 48 -4.23 15.87 10.33
N VAL A 49 -5.53 15.78 10.06
CA VAL A 49 -6.55 16.70 10.58
C VAL A 49 -7.39 16.03 11.66
N GLY A 50 -7.30 16.55 12.89
CA GLY A 50 -8.15 16.17 14.02
C GLY A 50 -9.32 17.14 14.18
N ARG A 51 -10.47 16.64 14.65
CA ARG A 51 -11.72 17.38 14.85
C ARG A 51 -12.43 17.05 16.17
N THR A 52 -11.69 16.48 17.11
CA THR A 52 -12.17 16.22 18.48
C THR A 52 -11.07 16.52 19.47
N LYS A 53 -11.42 16.92 20.69
CA LYS A 53 -10.47 17.21 21.76
C LYS A 53 -9.49 16.04 22.05
N ALA A 54 -9.94 14.80 21.92
CA ALA A 54 -9.07 13.62 22.05
C ALA A 54 -8.05 13.52 20.90
N GLN A 55 -8.46 13.83 19.67
CA GLN A 55 -7.55 13.86 18.52
C GLN A 55 -6.53 15.01 18.63
N LEU A 56 -6.90 16.16 19.19
CA LEU A 56 -5.97 17.28 19.43
C LEU A 56 -4.77 16.86 20.28
N ASP A 57 -5.01 16.17 21.40
CA ASP A 57 -3.93 15.71 22.27
C ASP A 57 -3.13 14.56 21.65
N MET A 58 -3.79 13.68 20.88
CA MET A 58 -3.11 12.64 20.07
C MET A 58 -2.18 13.25 19.02
N LEU A 59 -2.59 14.33 18.33
CA LEU A 59 -1.77 15.03 17.33
C LEU A 59 -0.56 15.72 17.96
N LYS A 60 -0.67 16.31 19.16
CA LYS A 60 0.50 16.83 19.90
C LYS A 60 1.50 15.71 20.22
N GLY A 61 1.00 14.57 20.71
CA GLY A 61 1.82 13.38 20.96
C GLY A 61 2.52 12.88 19.70
N ARG A 62 1.80 12.82 18.57
CA ARG A 62 2.32 12.44 17.25
C ARG A 62 3.43 13.38 16.79
N VAL A 63 3.21 14.69 16.84
CA VAL A 63 4.21 15.71 16.47
C VAL A 63 5.46 15.59 17.33
N LYS A 64 5.31 15.38 18.65
CA LYS A 64 6.45 15.15 19.55
C LYS A 64 7.24 13.89 19.14
N GLN A 65 6.57 12.74 18.96
CA GLN A 65 7.22 11.49 18.56
C GLN A 65 7.98 11.61 17.23
N LEU A 66 7.39 12.29 16.24
CA LEU A 66 8.03 12.48 14.93
C LEU A 66 9.27 13.38 15.03
N ASN A 67 9.23 14.45 15.83
CA ASN A 67 10.39 15.30 16.10
C ASN A 67 11.49 14.56 16.88
N GLU A 68 11.14 13.75 17.88
CA GLU A 68 12.09 12.88 18.61
C GLU A 68 12.75 11.84 17.68
N ALA A 69 12.06 11.43 16.61
CA ALA A 69 12.58 10.56 15.55
C ALA A 69 13.34 11.31 14.43
N GLY A 70 13.61 12.61 14.58
CA GLY A 70 14.40 13.42 13.65
C GLY A 70 13.66 13.90 12.40
N LEU A 71 12.34 13.79 12.33
CA LEU A 71 11.53 14.45 11.31
C LEU A 71 11.18 15.88 11.73
N LYS A 72 11.07 16.81 10.79
CA LYS A 72 10.44 18.11 11.05
C LYS A 72 8.92 17.95 11.07
N ALA A 73 8.31 17.99 12.26
CA ALA A 73 6.87 17.94 12.45
C ALA A 73 6.34 19.17 13.20
N GLU A 74 5.21 19.71 12.74
CA GLU A 74 4.62 20.94 13.25
C GLU A 74 3.19 20.68 13.72
N TYR A 75 2.84 21.15 14.91
CA TYR A 75 1.46 21.14 15.40
C TYR A 75 0.81 22.45 14.99
N LEU A 76 -0.24 22.37 14.17
CA LEU A 76 -1.02 23.53 13.74
C LEU A 76 -2.21 23.67 14.69
N CYS A 77 -2.32 24.83 15.35
CA CYS A 77 -3.57 25.16 16.04
C CYS A 77 -4.64 25.61 15.01
N ASN A 78 -5.83 25.99 15.46
CA ASN A 78 -6.92 26.30 14.55
C ASN A 78 -6.64 27.51 13.64
N SER A 79 -6.01 28.59 14.13
CA SER A 79 -5.60 29.71 13.26
C SER A 79 -4.62 29.25 12.18
N ASP A 80 -3.55 28.56 12.59
CA ASP A 80 -2.50 28.13 11.67
C ASP A 80 -3.04 27.12 10.65
N LEU A 81 -3.95 26.24 11.06
CA LEU A 81 -4.62 25.27 10.21
C LEU A 81 -5.50 25.96 9.16
N SER A 82 -6.27 26.99 9.54
CA SER A 82 -7.06 27.80 8.60
C SER A 82 -6.18 28.62 7.65
N GLU A 83 -5.01 29.09 8.08
CA GLU A 83 -4.06 29.76 7.19
C GLU A 83 -3.42 28.79 6.18
N GLN A 84 -3.12 27.55 6.60
CA GLN A 84 -2.52 26.52 5.75
C GLN A 84 -3.51 25.85 4.79
N GLU A 85 -4.80 25.72 5.16
CA GLU A 85 -5.87 25.17 4.32
C GLU A 85 -7.15 26.01 4.43
N PRO A 86 -7.27 27.14 3.69
CA PRO A 86 -8.35 28.11 3.85
C PRO A 86 -9.77 27.59 3.62
N ASP A 87 -9.91 26.51 2.84
CA ASP A 87 -11.21 25.92 2.51
C ASP A 87 -11.62 24.77 3.45
N LEU A 88 -10.73 24.35 4.34
CA LEU A 88 -10.98 23.33 5.35
C LEU A 88 -11.91 23.88 6.44
N PHE A 89 -12.88 23.08 6.86
CA PHE A 89 -13.67 23.39 8.06
C PHE A 89 -12.79 23.25 9.30
N VAL A 90 -12.63 24.38 10.00
CA VAL A 90 -11.85 24.48 11.23
C VAL A 90 -12.71 25.15 12.29
N ASP A 91 -12.80 24.52 13.46
CA ASP A 91 -13.45 25.06 14.65
C ASP A 91 -12.50 25.06 15.87
N LYS A 92 -13.07 25.24 17.08
CA LYS A 92 -12.31 25.25 18.34
C LYS A 92 -11.69 23.88 18.72
N ASP A 93 -12.23 22.79 18.17
CA ASP A 93 -11.82 21.40 18.44
C ASP A 93 -11.10 20.80 17.20
N SER A 94 -10.61 21.66 16.30
CA SER A 94 -9.87 21.30 15.09
C SER A 94 -8.37 21.63 15.23
N ALA A 95 -7.49 20.73 14.76
CA ALA A 95 -6.04 20.92 14.75
C ALA A 95 -5.33 20.03 13.71
N GLY A 96 -4.09 20.39 13.38
CA GLY A 96 -3.26 19.67 12.41
C GLY A 96 -1.97 19.10 13.01
N ALA A 97 -1.55 17.92 12.55
CA ALA A 97 -0.13 17.51 12.60
C ALA A 97 0.43 17.55 11.17
N PHE A 98 1.31 18.51 10.91
CA PHE A 98 1.86 18.81 9.61
C PHE A 98 3.30 18.28 9.48
N LEU A 99 3.61 17.71 8.32
CA LEU A 99 4.96 17.27 7.95
C LEU A 99 5.39 17.91 6.62
N PRO A 100 6.10 19.06 6.63
CA PRO A 100 6.46 19.79 5.42
C PRO A 100 7.42 19.04 4.47
N ASP A 101 8.21 18.10 5.01
CA ASP A 101 9.17 17.32 4.23
C ASP A 101 8.61 16.03 3.63
N ASP A 102 7.33 15.71 3.88
CA ASP A 102 6.64 14.62 3.19
C ASP A 102 6.43 14.94 1.71
N CYS A 103 6.32 13.88 0.91
CA CYS A 103 6.14 13.94 -0.54
C CYS A 103 5.01 13.02 -0.98
N GLN A 104 4.45 13.32 -2.14
CA GLN A 104 3.44 12.54 -2.84
C GLN A 104 3.94 12.17 -4.22
N LEU A 105 3.40 11.10 -4.79
CA LEU A 105 3.72 10.63 -6.14
C LEU A 105 2.51 9.89 -6.72
N ASP A 106 2.37 9.91 -8.05
CA ASP A 106 1.29 9.21 -8.74
C ASP A 106 1.73 7.77 -9.06
N ALA A 107 0.88 6.80 -8.69
CA ALA A 107 1.19 5.39 -8.86
C ALA A 107 1.18 4.95 -10.34
N TYR A 108 0.37 5.57 -11.22
CA TYR A 108 0.39 5.27 -12.66
C TYR A 108 1.73 5.66 -13.26
N LEU A 109 2.10 6.93 -13.08
CA LEU A 109 3.28 7.53 -13.68
C LEU A 109 4.53 6.82 -13.19
N THR A 110 4.61 6.59 -11.88
CA THR A 110 5.74 5.89 -11.25
C THR A 110 5.91 4.46 -11.74
N VAL A 111 4.85 3.66 -11.83
CA VAL A 111 4.94 2.29 -12.38
C VAL A 111 5.29 2.32 -13.87
N SER A 112 4.69 3.23 -14.64
CA SER A 112 4.98 3.40 -16.07
C SER A 112 6.43 3.81 -16.33
N TYR A 113 7.00 4.66 -15.47
CA TYR A 113 8.40 5.04 -15.50
C TYR A 113 9.32 3.86 -15.18
N ILE A 114 9.04 3.09 -14.12
CA ILE A 114 9.81 1.90 -13.76
C ILE A 114 9.77 0.86 -14.89
N GLU A 115 8.59 0.65 -15.51
CA GLU A 115 8.40 -0.23 -16.66
C GLU A 115 9.23 0.25 -17.89
N LYS A 116 9.15 1.53 -18.23
CA LYS A 116 9.95 2.21 -19.28
C LYS A 116 11.46 2.05 -19.04
N VAL A 117 11.94 2.23 -17.81
CA VAL A 117 13.34 2.05 -17.44
C VAL A 117 13.75 0.58 -17.56
N ASN A 118 12.94 -0.36 -17.06
CA ASN A 118 13.22 -1.78 -17.12
C ASN A 118 13.34 -2.29 -18.58
N ARG A 119 12.48 -1.81 -19.49
CA ARG A 119 12.56 -2.11 -20.92
C ARG A 119 13.89 -1.74 -21.57
N SER A 120 14.63 -0.74 -21.05
CA SER A 120 15.97 -0.39 -21.54
C SER A 120 17.00 -1.52 -21.35
N PHE A 121 16.74 -2.49 -20.46
CA PHE A 121 17.58 -3.66 -20.24
C PHE A 121 17.22 -4.85 -21.15
N ALA A 122 16.11 -4.80 -21.89
CA ALA A 122 15.66 -5.88 -22.78
C ALA A 122 16.65 -6.14 -23.93
N SER A 123 17.21 -5.08 -24.52
CA SER A 123 18.25 -5.17 -25.57
C SER A 123 19.55 -5.84 -25.10
N LYS A 124 19.76 -5.93 -23.79
CA LYS A 124 20.90 -6.61 -23.16
C LYS A 124 20.55 -8.04 -22.71
N GLY A 125 19.38 -8.56 -23.07
CA GLY A 125 18.87 -9.87 -22.64
C GLY A 125 18.60 -9.96 -21.13
N ARG A 126 18.44 -8.83 -20.45
CA ARG A 126 18.33 -8.74 -18.98
C ARG A 126 16.91 -8.50 -18.45
N TYR A 127 15.94 -8.30 -19.33
CA TYR A 127 14.55 -8.05 -18.98
C TYR A 127 13.59 -8.59 -20.04
N ALA A 128 12.44 -9.10 -19.60
CA ALA A 128 11.35 -9.57 -20.44
C ALA A 128 10.02 -9.41 -19.68
N GLU A 129 8.94 -9.14 -20.40
CA GLU A 129 7.59 -8.92 -19.86
C GLU A 129 6.64 -9.99 -20.43
N PHE A 130 5.81 -10.58 -19.57
CA PHE A 130 4.81 -11.58 -19.98
C PHE A 130 3.44 -11.12 -19.49
N TYR A 131 2.53 -10.81 -20.42
CA TYR A 131 1.20 -10.27 -20.12
C TYR A 131 0.11 -11.27 -20.52
N ASN A 132 -0.99 -11.29 -19.76
CA ASN A 132 -2.05 -12.29 -19.89
C ASN A 132 -1.52 -13.74 -19.74
N GLN A 133 -0.46 -13.90 -18.95
CA GLN A 133 0.24 -15.15 -18.67
C GLN A 133 0.18 -15.46 -17.18
N PRO A 134 -1.00 -15.83 -16.64
CA PRO A 134 -1.10 -16.21 -15.24
C PRO A 134 -0.21 -17.43 -14.96
N VAL A 135 0.48 -17.40 -13.82
CA VAL A 135 1.23 -18.56 -13.32
C VAL A 135 0.22 -19.60 -12.84
N LYS A 136 0.36 -20.83 -13.32
CA LYS A 136 -0.48 -21.98 -12.96
C LYS A 136 0.12 -22.82 -11.85
N CYS A 137 1.43 -23.08 -11.95
CA CYS A 137 2.15 -23.89 -10.98
C CYS A 137 3.65 -23.56 -10.94
N PHE A 138 4.32 -24.11 -9.93
CA PHE A 138 5.77 -24.12 -9.80
C PHE A 138 6.30 -25.53 -10.08
N ILE A 139 7.44 -25.63 -10.76
CA ILE A 139 8.08 -26.91 -11.10
C ILE A 139 9.23 -27.15 -10.12
N ARG A 140 8.98 -28.01 -9.13
CA ARG A 140 9.94 -28.33 -8.05
C ARG A 140 10.81 -29.53 -8.38
N SER A 141 12.02 -29.50 -7.84
CA SER A 141 13.02 -30.55 -7.92
C SER A 141 12.91 -31.50 -6.73
N ASN A 142 12.62 -32.78 -6.98
CA ASN A 142 12.43 -33.79 -5.93
C ASN A 142 13.70 -34.07 -5.11
N SER A 143 14.90 -33.73 -5.59
CA SER A 143 16.17 -34.05 -4.93
C SER A 143 16.67 -33.01 -3.92
N ASN A 144 16.28 -31.74 -4.07
CA ASN A 144 16.80 -30.63 -3.26
C ASN A 144 15.73 -29.59 -2.88
N GLY A 145 14.46 -29.82 -3.21
CA GLY A 145 13.34 -28.93 -2.88
C GLY A 145 13.29 -27.60 -3.63
N GLU A 146 14.28 -27.34 -4.50
CA GLU A 146 14.43 -26.14 -5.33
C GLU A 146 13.32 -26.03 -6.38
N VAL A 147 12.82 -24.83 -6.64
CA VAL A 147 11.90 -24.58 -7.77
C VAL A 147 12.69 -24.18 -9.01
N LYS A 148 12.68 -25.05 -10.02
CA LYS A 148 13.44 -24.91 -11.27
C LYS A 148 12.77 -23.97 -12.28
N ALA A 149 11.44 -23.88 -12.25
CA ALA A 149 10.67 -23.06 -13.16
C ALA A 149 9.27 -22.72 -12.62
N ILE A 150 8.61 -21.77 -13.27
CA ILE A 150 7.16 -21.55 -13.21
C ILE A 150 6.52 -21.92 -14.55
N GLU A 151 5.28 -22.39 -14.50
CA GLU A 151 4.46 -22.67 -15.69
C GLU A 151 3.36 -21.61 -15.83
N THR A 152 3.16 -21.09 -17.04
CA THR A 152 2.09 -20.13 -17.37
C THR A 152 1.05 -20.74 -18.33
N LEU A 153 0.24 -19.90 -18.99
CA LEU A 153 -0.66 -20.39 -20.03
C LEU A 153 0.07 -20.98 -21.25
N SER A 154 1.18 -20.36 -21.69
CA SER A 154 1.92 -20.77 -22.90
C SER A 154 3.44 -20.86 -22.75
N HIS A 155 4.00 -20.75 -21.53
CA HIS A 155 5.45 -20.78 -21.30
C HIS A 155 5.84 -21.56 -20.05
N THR A 156 7.05 -22.11 -20.07
CA THR A 156 7.78 -22.57 -18.88
C THR A 156 8.98 -21.66 -18.70
N LEU A 157 9.04 -20.92 -17.59
CA LEU A 157 10.08 -19.92 -17.33
C LEU A 157 11.01 -20.43 -16.21
N HIS A 158 12.25 -20.75 -16.58
CA HIS A 158 13.25 -21.27 -15.66
C HIS A 158 13.96 -20.16 -14.87
N SER A 159 14.17 -20.37 -13.57
CA SER A 159 15.00 -19.47 -12.74
C SER A 159 16.37 -20.08 -12.46
N LYS A 160 17.39 -19.20 -12.30
CA LYS A 160 18.77 -19.56 -11.93
C LYS A 160 19.21 -19.02 -10.57
N LYS A 161 18.42 -18.15 -9.93
CA LYS A 161 18.78 -17.46 -8.68
C LYS A 161 17.64 -17.43 -7.68
N GLY A 162 16.46 -17.02 -8.13
CA GLY A 162 15.27 -17.07 -7.31
C GLY A 162 14.01 -16.72 -8.07
N ILE A 163 12.87 -17.05 -7.48
CA ILE A 163 11.55 -16.66 -7.95
C ILE A 163 10.98 -15.73 -6.89
N ILE A 164 10.78 -14.46 -7.26
CA ILE A 164 10.12 -13.49 -6.41
C ILE A 164 8.64 -13.53 -6.78
N VAL A 165 7.84 -13.90 -5.79
CA VAL A 165 6.40 -13.80 -5.86
C VAL A 165 6.00 -12.39 -5.32
N ALA A 166 5.24 -11.55 -6.06
CA ALA A 166 4.81 -10.16 -5.66
C ALA A 166 3.32 -9.71 -6.02
N ALA A 167 2.21 -9.94 -5.27
CA ALA A 167 0.80 -9.89 -5.80
C ALA A 167 -0.16 -8.78 -5.44
N GLY A 168 -0.05 -8.27 -4.22
CA GLY A 168 -1.30 -7.94 -3.57
C GLY A 168 -2.18 -9.18 -3.33
N CYS A 169 -3.43 -9.20 -3.79
CA CYS A 169 -4.45 -10.14 -3.29
C CYS A 169 -4.45 -11.54 -3.94
N TRP A 170 -3.94 -11.73 -5.17
CA TRP A 170 -3.67 -13.05 -5.79
C TRP A 170 -2.38 -13.71 -5.29
N THR A 171 -2.13 -13.42 -4.03
CA THR A 171 -1.47 -14.24 -3.02
C THR A 171 -2.39 -15.43 -2.83
N GLY A 172 -3.02 -15.65 -1.67
CA GLY A 172 -3.89 -16.75 -1.21
C GLY A 172 -4.62 -17.76 -2.13
N CYS A 173 -4.48 -17.77 -3.46
CA CYS A 173 -4.89 -18.81 -4.42
C CYS A 173 -3.69 -19.57 -5.09
N LEU A 174 -2.82 -18.93 -5.91
CA LEU A 174 -1.59 -19.46 -6.55
C LEU A 174 -0.73 -20.59 -5.86
N MET A 175 -0.45 -20.54 -4.55
CA MET A 175 0.51 -21.40 -3.84
C MET A 175 -0.14 -22.41 -2.88
N GLN A 176 -1.34 -22.17 -2.37
CA GLN A 176 -2.20 -23.20 -1.81
C GLN A 176 -2.49 -24.21 -2.92
N ASP A 177 -2.80 -23.74 -4.13
CA ASP A 177 -2.90 -24.61 -5.31
C ASP A 177 -1.57 -25.33 -5.58
N SER A 178 -0.45 -24.60 -5.62
CA SER A 178 0.85 -25.20 -5.98
C SER A 178 1.46 -26.12 -4.91
N PHE A 179 1.16 -25.91 -3.62
CA PHE A 179 1.72 -26.69 -2.51
C PHE A 179 0.79 -27.80 -2.06
N ARG A 180 -0.54 -27.70 -2.27
CA ARG A 180 -1.44 -28.87 -2.26
C ARG A 180 -0.89 -29.96 -3.19
N ASN A 181 -0.43 -29.58 -4.38
CA ASN A 181 0.21 -30.49 -5.34
C ASN A 181 1.54 -31.11 -4.85
N TRP A 182 2.12 -30.60 -3.75
CA TRP A 182 3.33 -31.14 -3.11
C TRP A 182 3.08 -31.77 -1.74
N GLY A 183 1.80 -31.94 -1.33
CA GLY A 183 1.46 -32.45 0.01
C GLY A 183 1.82 -31.49 1.16
N MET A 184 1.89 -30.19 0.87
CA MET A 184 2.31 -29.14 1.79
C MET A 184 1.14 -28.19 2.09
N GLU A 185 0.71 -28.10 3.35
CA GLU A 185 -0.41 -27.21 3.74
C GLU A 185 0.05 -25.75 3.92
N LEU A 186 -0.11 -24.98 2.84
CA LEU A 186 0.51 -23.67 2.66
C LEU A 186 -0.51 -22.56 2.30
N ASP A 187 -1.50 -22.32 3.16
CA ASP A 187 -2.46 -21.21 2.98
C ASP A 187 -1.79 -19.86 3.33
N VAL A 188 -1.80 -18.80 2.52
CA VAL A 188 -1.46 -17.46 3.05
C VAL A 188 -2.72 -16.63 3.10
N PRO A 189 -3.13 -16.15 4.30
CA PRO A 189 -4.45 -15.60 4.52
C PRO A 189 -4.60 -14.16 4.00
N VAL A 190 -3.92 -13.81 2.89
CA VAL A 190 -4.18 -12.54 2.22
C VAL A 190 -5.58 -12.60 1.62
N ARG A 191 -6.45 -11.73 2.12
CA ARG A 191 -7.79 -11.47 1.63
C ARG A 191 -7.80 -10.14 0.87
N PRO A 192 -8.54 -10.01 -0.23
CA PRO A 192 -8.80 -8.72 -0.85
C PRO A 192 -9.69 -7.85 0.06
N ARG A 193 -9.25 -6.63 0.33
CA ARG A 193 -10.05 -5.57 0.96
C ARG A 193 -10.29 -4.45 -0.05
N LYS A 194 -11.49 -4.41 -0.61
CA LYS A 194 -11.89 -3.45 -1.65
C LYS A 194 -11.81 -2.02 -1.13
N GLY A 195 -11.42 -1.09 -1.99
CA GLY A 195 -11.52 0.34 -1.73
C GLY A 195 -11.85 1.14 -2.97
N HIS A 196 -12.57 2.22 -2.78
CA HIS A 196 -12.91 3.19 -3.82
C HIS A 196 -12.18 4.51 -3.57
N LEU A 197 -11.80 5.16 -4.66
CA LEU A 197 -11.22 6.50 -4.71
C LEU A 197 -11.96 7.29 -5.79
N LEU A 198 -12.64 8.35 -5.39
CA LEU A 198 -13.26 9.31 -6.28
C LEU A 198 -12.18 10.24 -6.85
N VAL A 199 -12.18 10.45 -8.16
CA VAL A 199 -11.29 11.39 -8.83
C VAL A 199 -12.14 12.38 -9.62
N LEU A 200 -11.93 13.67 -9.38
CA LEU A 200 -12.59 14.77 -10.07
C LEU A 200 -11.55 15.51 -10.91
N GLN A 201 -11.76 15.49 -12.23
CA GLN A 201 -10.86 16.10 -13.18
C GLN A 201 -11.11 17.61 -13.32
N ASN A 202 -10.05 18.39 -13.50
CA ASN A 202 -10.10 19.85 -13.65
C ASN A 202 -10.93 20.52 -12.54
N PHE A 203 -10.63 20.20 -11.27
CA PHE A 203 -11.45 20.62 -10.14
C PHE A 203 -10.80 21.80 -9.40
N ASP A 204 -11.32 23.01 -9.65
CA ASP A 204 -10.82 24.30 -9.16
C ASP A 204 -11.69 24.93 -8.05
N TYR A 205 -12.82 24.31 -7.71
CA TYR A 205 -13.75 24.77 -6.67
C TYR A 205 -13.21 24.70 -5.22
N LEU A 206 -12.06 24.06 -5.02
CA LEU A 206 -11.47 23.82 -3.70
C LEU A 206 -9.97 24.12 -3.71
N GLN A 207 -9.53 25.02 -2.84
CA GLN A 207 -8.10 25.16 -2.54
C GLN A 207 -7.68 24.03 -1.58
N LEU A 208 -6.67 23.26 -2.00
CA LEU A 208 -6.09 22.18 -1.22
C LEU A 208 -4.57 22.19 -1.43
N ASN A 209 -3.82 22.63 -0.42
CA ASN A 209 -2.39 22.89 -0.54
C ASN A 209 -1.54 21.64 -0.27
N HIS A 210 -1.95 20.81 0.69
CA HIS A 210 -1.22 19.63 1.17
C HIS A 210 -1.98 18.31 0.95
N GLY A 211 -1.34 17.18 1.26
CA GLY A 211 -2.01 15.87 1.27
C GLY A 211 -2.71 15.65 2.61
N LEU A 212 -4.05 15.70 2.61
CA LEU A 212 -4.85 15.65 3.83
C LEU A 212 -5.40 14.25 4.13
N MET A 213 -5.48 13.96 5.42
CA MET A 213 -6.04 12.71 5.95
C MET A 213 -6.63 12.98 7.34
N GLU A 214 -7.82 12.45 7.62
CA GLU A 214 -8.41 12.60 8.96
C GLU A 214 -7.63 11.80 10.02
N ALA A 215 -7.54 12.32 11.25
CA ALA A 215 -6.84 11.67 12.35
C ALA A 215 -7.41 10.28 12.67
N GLY A 216 -8.74 10.11 12.59
CA GLY A 216 -9.41 8.81 12.76
C GLY A 216 -9.06 7.77 11.68
N TYR A 217 -8.37 8.15 10.60
CA TYR A 217 -7.81 7.21 9.63
C TYR A 217 -6.70 6.34 10.25
N VAL A 218 -5.96 6.91 11.21
CA VAL A 218 -4.81 6.28 11.89
C VAL A 218 -5.29 5.20 12.86
N ASP A 219 -6.39 5.46 13.56
CA ASP A 219 -6.96 4.59 14.59
C ASP A 219 -7.94 3.55 14.01
N HIS A 220 -7.96 3.35 12.68
CA HIS A 220 -9.00 2.54 12.04
C HIS A 220 -8.96 1.07 12.48
N PRO A 221 -10.08 0.49 12.89
CA PRO A 221 -10.11 -0.81 13.56
C PRO A 221 -9.49 -1.99 12.79
N THR A 222 -8.90 -2.90 13.56
CA THR A 222 -8.97 -4.34 13.30
C THR A 222 -10.43 -4.81 13.24
N LEU A 223 -10.70 -6.04 12.77
CA LEU A 223 -12.07 -6.55 12.57
C LEU A 223 -13.01 -6.44 13.80
N SER A 224 -12.44 -6.31 15.00
CA SER A 224 -13.15 -6.18 16.29
C SER A 224 -14.19 -5.07 16.36
N ASP A 225 -13.94 -3.89 15.79
CA ASP A 225 -14.81 -2.72 16.03
C ASP A 225 -15.77 -2.47 14.84
N ILE A 226 -15.87 -3.45 13.93
CA ILE A 226 -16.75 -3.42 12.75
C ILE A 226 -18.14 -4.02 13.06
N GLU A 227 -18.31 -4.68 14.21
CA GLU A 227 -19.59 -5.29 14.64
C GLU A 227 -20.69 -4.26 14.99
N SER A 228 -20.43 -2.95 14.89
CA SER A 228 -21.37 -1.88 15.27
C SER A 228 -21.69 -0.88 14.14
N SER A 229 -21.92 -1.35 12.90
CA SER A 229 -22.53 -0.52 11.83
C SER A 229 -24.04 -0.82 11.69
N GLU A 230 -24.87 0.22 11.57
CA GLU A 230 -26.35 0.10 11.55
C GLU A 230 -26.93 -0.73 10.38
N ASP A 231 -26.13 -1.01 9.36
CA ASP A 231 -26.53 -1.70 8.11
C ASP A 231 -25.93 -3.11 7.98
N GLY A 232 -25.20 -3.61 9.00
CA GLY A 232 -24.56 -4.92 9.00
C GLY A 232 -23.43 -5.10 7.96
N ARG A 233 -23.15 -4.09 7.12
CA ARG A 233 -22.03 -4.08 6.18
C ARG A 233 -20.72 -3.75 6.89
N SER A 234 -19.69 -4.53 6.58
CA SER A 234 -18.29 -4.27 6.95
C SER A 234 -17.66 -3.13 6.11
N LEU A 235 -18.36 -2.00 5.96
CA LEU A 235 -17.93 -0.82 5.22
C LEU A 235 -17.41 0.25 6.18
N SER A 236 -16.20 0.73 5.92
CA SER A 236 -15.64 1.94 6.54
C SER A 236 -15.31 2.98 5.47
N VAL A 237 -15.48 4.26 5.78
CA VAL A 237 -15.10 5.39 4.91
C VAL A 237 -14.41 6.43 5.77
N SER A 238 -13.23 6.87 5.35
CA SER A 238 -12.53 7.99 6.00
C SER A 238 -11.92 8.95 5.00
N MET A 239 -11.91 10.24 5.35
CA MET A 239 -11.43 11.33 4.53
C MET A 239 -9.91 11.25 4.32
N THR A 240 -9.53 11.18 3.05
CA THR A 240 -8.22 11.51 2.50
C THR A 240 -8.45 12.36 1.26
N ALA A 241 -7.75 13.47 1.12
CA ALA A 241 -7.88 14.40 0.00
C ALA A 241 -6.50 14.84 -0.49
N THR A 242 -6.29 14.86 -1.81
CA THR A 242 -5.10 15.46 -2.41
C THR A 242 -5.34 15.87 -3.86
N VAL A 243 -4.55 16.80 -4.38
CA VAL A 243 -4.50 17.14 -5.80
C VAL A 243 -3.26 16.49 -6.41
N ASP A 244 -3.40 15.79 -7.54
CA ASP A 244 -2.26 15.19 -8.25
C ASP A 244 -1.41 16.23 -9.04
N ALA A 245 -0.49 15.74 -9.85
CA ALA A 245 0.37 16.57 -10.72
C ALA A 245 -0.36 17.17 -11.93
N ALA A 246 -1.55 16.66 -12.27
CA ALA A 246 -2.37 17.10 -13.40
C ALA A 246 -3.55 17.99 -12.96
N GLY A 247 -3.69 18.28 -11.66
CA GLY A 247 -4.76 19.12 -11.14
C GLY A 247 -6.09 18.38 -10.90
N ASN A 248 -6.09 17.04 -10.91
CA ASN A 248 -7.28 16.29 -10.49
C ASN A 248 -7.35 16.22 -8.97
N LEU A 249 -8.53 16.40 -8.38
CA LEU A 249 -8.78 16.19 -6.96
C LEU A 249 -9.09 14.69 -6.73
N LEU A 250 -8.32 14.04 -5.86
CA LEU A 250 -8.49 12.65 -5.46
C LEU A 250 -9.02 12.60 -4.03
N ILE A 251 -10.17 11.98 -3.88
CA ILE A 251 -10.91 11.88 -2.62
C ILE A 251 -11.14 10.41 -2.31
N GLY A 252 -10.62 9.97 -1.19
CA GLY A 252 -10.78 8.60 -0.71
C GLY A 252 -10.98 8.57 0.80
N SER A 253 -11.00 7.39 1.42
CA SER A 253 -11.12 6.08 0.77
C SER A 253 -12.03 5.19 1.59
N SER A 254 -12.78 4.33 0.90
CA SER A 254 -13.59 3.28 1.54
C SER A 254 -12.79 1.99 1.76
N ARG A 255 -13.16 1.17 2.74
CA ARG A 255 -12.62 -0.18 2.96
C ARG A 255 -13.76 -1.15 3.23
N GLU A 256 -13.81 -2.24 2.48
CA GLU A 256 -14.90 -3.22 2.51
C GLU A 256 -14.39 -4.64 2.19
N PHE A 257 -14.98 -5.67 2.80
CA PHE A 257 -14.67 -7.08 2.50
C PHE A 257 -15.77 -7.71 1.64
N VAL A 258 -15.58 -7.71 0.32
CA VAL A 258 -16.52 -8.28 -0.68
C VAL A 258 -15.82 -9.23 -1.65
N GLY A 259 -14.80 -9.94 -1.15
CA GLY A 259 -13.96 -10.80 -1.98
C GLY A 259 -13.22 -10.01 -3.07
N PHE A 260 -13.02 -10.64 -4.23
CA PHE A 260 -12.31 -10.04 -5.37
C PHE A 260 -13.19 -9.11 -6.23
N SER A 261 -14.37 -8.70 -5.76
CA SER A 261 -15.26 -7.81 -6.54
C SER A 261 -14.65 -6.42 -6.75
N THR A 262 -14.46 -6.05 -8.01
CA THR A 262 -14.09 -4.70 -8.45
C THR A 262 -15.28 -3.88 -8.97
N GLU A 263 -16.51 -4.37 -8.78
CA GLU A 263 -17.73 -3.69 -9.24
C GLU A 263 -17.95 -2.35 -8.55
N LEU A 264 -18.53 -1.37 -9.24
CA LEU A 264 -18.79 -0.04 -8.68
C LEU A 264 -20.01 -0.04 -7.76
N ASP A 265 -19.84 0.32 -6.49
CA ASP A 265 -20.97 0.66 -5.59
C ASP A 265 -21.12 2.19 -5.48
N GLU A 266 -22.12 2.73 -6.19
CA GLU A 266 -22.47 4.16 -6.15
C GLU A 266 -22.84 4.66 -4.74
N SER A 267 -23.34 3.80 -3.84
CA SER A 267 -23.62 4.21 -2.44
C SER A 267 -22.32 4.53 -1.70
N VAL A 268 -21.26 3.75 -1.93
CA VAL A 268 -19.93 4.00 -1.34
C VAL A 268 -19.33 5.30 -1.86
N VAL A 269 -19.56 5.65 -3.12
CA VAL A 269 -19.12 6.95 -3.66
C VAL A 269 -19.90 8.11 -3.03
N ARG A 270 -21.20 7.96 -2.80
CA ARG A 270 -22.00 8.95 -2.06
C ARG A 270 -21.52 9.12 -0.62
N TYR A 271 -21.12 8.04 0.07
CA TYR A 271 -20.52 8.12 1.39
C TYR A 271 -19.16 8.83 1.39
N ILE A 272 -18.29 8.58 0.39
CA ILE A 272 -17.03 9.31 0.22
C ILE A 272 -17.31 10.82 0.00
N TRP A 273 -18.28 11.16 -0.85
CA TRP A 273 -18.66 12.54 -1.13
C TRP A 273 -19.20 13.27 0.12
N LYS A 274 -20.08 12.61 0.88
CA LYS A 274 -20.58 13.15 2.15
C LYS A 274 -19.42 13.36 3.15
N ARG A 275 -18.56 12.35 3.32
CA ARG A 275 -17.46 12.41 4.29
C ARG A 275 -16.42 13.48 3.96
N VAL A 276 -16.16 13.79 2.69
CA VAL A 276 -15.27 14.91 2.33
C VAL A 276 -15.95 16.27 2.51
N ALA A 277 -17.26 16.38 2.22
CA ALA A 277 -18.00 17.62 2.41
C ALA A 277 -18.06 18.05 3.89
N GLU A 278 -18.11 17.09 4.82
CA GLU A 278 -17.98 17.35 6.26
C GLU A 278 -16.67 18.06 6.63
N PHE A 279 -15.59 17.90 5.86
CA PHE A 279 -14.30 18.60 6.04
C PHE A 279 -14.17 19.84 5.13
N PHE A 280 -14.89 19.90 4.01
CA PHE A 280 -14.84 21.00 3.04
C PHE A 280 -16.27 21.44 2.68
N PRO A 281 -16.91 22.32 3.47
CA PRO A 281 -18.32 22.69 3.31
C PRO A 281 -18.66 23.31 1.95
N LYS A 282 -17.68 23.89 1.25
CA LYS A 282 -17.81 24.33 -0.15
C LYS A 282 -18.35 23.22 -1.07
N LEU A 283 -18.05 21.95 -0.78
CA LEU A 283 -18.51 20.81 -1.58
C LEU A 283 -20.00 20.49 -1.36
N GLU A 284 -20.63 20.94 -0.27
CA GLU A 284 -22.07 20.79 -0.06
C GLU A 284 -22.91 21.60 -1.07
N LEU A 285 -22.32 22.67 -1.62
CA LEU A 285 -22.92 23.50 -2.68
C LEU A 285 -22.92 22.80 -4.05
N LEU A 286 -22.23 21.66 -4.19
CA LEU A 286 -22.06 20.94 -5.45
C LEU A 286 -22.80 19.59 -5.40
N SER A 287 -23.69 19.37 -6.36
CA SER A 287 -24.28 18.03 -6.55
C SER A 287 -23.29 17.11 -7.27
N LEU A 288 -23.01 15.95 -6.67
CA LEU A 288 -22.20 14.88 -7.27
C LEU A 288 -22.75 14.42 -8.64
N SER A 289 -24.07 14.55 -8.89
CA SER A 289 -24.67 14.25 -10.21
C SER A 289 -24.14 15.17 -11.32
N ASN A 290 -23.89 16.43 -10.99
CA ASN A 290 -23.50 17.46 -11.95
C ASN A 290 -22.00 17.35 -12.31
N LEU A 291 -21.22 16.66 -11.48
CA LEU A 291 -19.80 16.37 -11.69
C LEU A 291 -19.58 15.10 -12.54
N SER A 292 -20.64 14.41 -12.97
CA SER A 292 -20.58 13.12 -13.68
C SER A 292 -19.64 13.10 -14.90
N ALA A 293 -19.59 14.16 -15.70
CA ALA A 293 -18.71 14.25 -16.87
C ALA A 293 -17.21 14.30 -16.51
N ASN A 294 -16.86 14.85 -15.35
CA ASN A 294 -15.48 15.00 -14.87
C ASN A 294 -15.13 13.98 -13.76
N ARG A 295 -16.06 13.06 -13.45
CA ARG A 295 -15.95 12.10 -12.35
C ARG A 295 -15.42 10.77 -12.87
N LYS A 296 -14.38 10.26 -12.21
CA LYS A 296 -13.89 8.88 -12.32
C LYS A 296 -13.91 8.23 -10.95
N VAL A 297 -14.10 6.91 -10.90
CA VAL A 297 -13.95 6.13 -9.66
C VAL A 297 -12.94 5.05 -9.91
N ARG A 298 -11.84 5.09 -9.17
CA ARG A 298 -10.80 4.05 -9.17
C ARG A 298 -11.15 3.05 -8.07
N ILE A 299 -11.09 1.76 -8.38
CA ILE A 299 -11.41 0.67 -7.46
C ILE A 299 -10.20 -0.25 -7.36
N GLY A 300 -9.80 -0.58 -6.13
CA GLY A 300 -8.61 -1.40 -5.88
C GLY A 300 -8.85 -2.46 -4.80
N LEU A 301 -8.16 -3.59 -4.92
CA LEU A 301 -8.17 -4.67 -3.93
C LEU A 301 -6.88 -4.64 -3.13
N ARG A 302 -6.96 -4.27 -1.85
CA ARG A 302 -5.78 -4.22 -0.98
C ARG A 302 -5.48 -5.62 -0.39
N PRO A 303 -4.21 -6.04 -0.27
CA PRO A 303 -3.84 -7.35 0.29
C PRO A 303 -3.87 -7.37 1.82
N TYR A 304 -5.07 -7.46 2.39
CA TYR A 304 -5.30 -7.53 3.84
C TYR A 304 -4.93 -8.89 4.40
N MET A 305 -4.45 -8.95 5.65
CA MET A 305 -4.30 -10.21 6.39
C MET A 305 -5.13 -10.13 7.68
N PRO A 306 -5.93 -11.16 8.03
CA PRO A 306 -6.77 -11.20 9.22
C PRO A 306 -6.04 -11.64 10.49
N ASP A 307 -6.43 -11.04 11.61
CA ASP A 307 -6.43 -11.45 13.02
C ASP A 307 -5.18 -12.03 13.72
N GLY A 308 -4.20 -12.63 13.04
CA GLY A 308 -2.87 -12.93 13.60
C GLY A 308 -2.87 -13.88 14.78
N LYS A 309 -3.95 -14.64 14.93
CA LYS A 309 -4.08 -15.71 15.91
C LYS A 309 -3.57 -17.00 15.27
N PRO A 310 -2.71 -17.76 15.95
CA PRO A 310 -2.17 -19.01 15.43
C PRO A 310 -3.26 -20.08 15.32
N MET A 311 -3.08 -21.03 14.39
CA MET A 311 -3.91 -22.23 14.22
C MET A 311 -2.98 -23.43 14.05
N ILE A 312 -2.79 -24.17 15.15
CA ILE A 312 -1.76 -25.21 15.31
C ILE A 312 -2.30 -26.61 14.95
N GLY A 313 -1.46 -27.46 14.33
CA GLY A 313 -1.69 -28.91 14.23
C GLY A 313 -0.42 -29.67 13.79
N PRO A 314 -0.07 -30.82 14.39
CA PRO A 314 1.12 -31.60 14.00
C PRO A 314 0.89 -32.51 12.78
N VAL A 315 1.89 -32.62 11.91
CA VAL A 315 1.94 -33.60 10.81
C VAL A 315 2.90 -34.74 11.18
N PRO A 316 2.46 -36.02 11.18
CA PRO A 316 3.35 -37.14 11.49
C PRO A 316 4.46 -37.34 10.45
N GLY A 317 5.72 -37.47 10.90
CA GLY A 317 6.82 -37.99 10.09
C GLY A 317 7.88 -36.99 9.61
N LEU A 318 7.75 -35.69 9.93
CA LEU A 318 8.75 -34.67 9.59
C LEU A 318 9.28 -33.97 10.85
N SER A 319 10.50 -34.30 11.24
CA SER A 319 11.25 -33.50 12.21
C SER A 319 11.76 -32.23 11.53
N ASN A 320 11.43 -31.07 12.13
CA ASN A 320 11.95 -29.73 11.87
C ASN A 320 11.76 -29.13 10.44
N VAL A 321 10.51 -28.88 10.03
CA VAL A 321 10.04 -27.72 9.24
C VAL A 321 8.55 -27.46 9.56
N TYR A 322 8.13 -26.20 9.71
CA TYR A 322 6.73 -25.78 9.53
C TYR A 322 6.60 -24.82 8.32
N LEU A 323 5.39 -24.81 7.76
CA LEU A 323 5.02 -24.36 6.40
C LEU A 323 4.61 -22.89 6.37
N ARG A 324 4.66 -22.22 5.19
CA ARG A 324 3.65 -21.27 4.57
C ARG A 324 4.33 -20.21 3.60
N ILE A 325 3.73 -19.49 2.58
CA ILE A 325 4.25 -18.32 1.70
C ILE A 325 3.41 -18.07 0.36
N TYR A 326 3.35 -16.84 -0.26
CA TYR A 326 2.70 -16.50 -1.58
C TYR A 326 2.84 -15.08 -2.26
N PHE A 327 2.77 -14.85 -3.62
CA PHE A 327 2.50 -13.52 -4.32
C PHE A 327 2.64 -13.43 -5.95
N THR A 328 2.11 -12.44 -6.73
CA THR A 328 1.94 -12.28 -8.26
C THR A 328 1.54 -10.87 -8.88
N PHE A 329 2.40 -10.03 -9.51
CA PHE A 329 1.98 -8.72 -10.11
C PHE A 329 1.68 -8.91 -11.61
N ILE A 330 0.43 -8.71 -12.06
CA ILE A 330 0.01 -8.88 -13.47
C ILE A 330 -0.85 -7.70 -13.94
N LYS A 331 -0.72 -7.32 -15.22
CA LYS A 331 -1.60 -6.36 -15.91
C LYS A 331 -3.07 -6.73 -15.76
N ILE A 332 -3.81 -5.90 -15.05
CA ILE A 332 -5.24 -5.64 -15.26
C ILE A 332 -5.38 -4.11 -15.29
N PHE A 333 -6.27 -3.57 -16.13
CA PHE A 333 -6.48 -2.12 -16.23
C PHE A 333 -7.04 -1.54 -14.91
N ASP A 334 -6.71 -0.28 -14.64
CA ASP A 334 -6.98 0.50 -13.41
C ASP A 334 -6.33 -0.05 -12.11
N LEU A 335 -5.24 0.59 -11.67
CA LEU A 335 -4.52 0.25 -10.43
C LEU A 335 -4.01 1.51 -9.70
N HIS A 336 -4.80 2.06 -8.78
CA HIS A 336 -4.35 3.12 -7.87
C HIS A 336 -4.78 2.90 -6.42
N ASN A 337 -3.86 3.28 -5.52
CA ASN A 337 -4.00 3.33 -4.06
C ASN A 337 -4.19 1.97 -3.35
N ILE A 338 -3.07 1.50 -2.81
CA ILE A 338 -2.87 0.28 -2.04
C ILE A 338 -2.65 0.79 -0.57
N TYR A 339 -3.51 0.46 0.43
CA TYR A 339 -3.49 0.96 1.86
C TYR A 339 -3.53 -0.16 2.96
N THR A 340 -3.02 0.03 4.22
CA THR A 340 -2.38 -0.99 5.17
C THR A 340 -3.17 -1.61 6.35
N ALA A 341 -3.24 -2.95 6.46
CA ALA A 341 -3.52 -3.76 7.64
C ALA A 341 -3.13 -5.26 7.43
N VAL A 342 -2.25 -5.71 8.30
CA VAL A 342 -1.94 -7.10 8.70
C VAL A 342 -2.19 -7.11 10.23
N PRO A 343 -2.46 -8.23 10.91
CA PRO A 343 -2.76 -8.21 12.35
C PRO A 343 -1.63 -7.65 13.24
N ASP A 344 -0.39 -7.60 12.74
CA ASP A 344 0.74 -6.87 13.33
C ASP A 344 1.20 -5.66 12.48
N GLY A 345 0.46 -5.35 11.41
CA GLY A 345 0.71 -4.25 10.47
C GLY A 345 1.80 -4.46 9.42
N LYS A 346 2.52 -5.60 9.42
CA LYS A 346 3.79 -5.76 8.67
C LYS A 346 3.65 -6.56 7.36
N PRO A 347 4.34 -6.16 6.26
CA PRO A 347 4.48 -7.00 5.07
C PRO A 347 5.33 -8.24 5.36
N MET A 348 5.11 -9.29 4.59
CA MET A 348 5.91 -10.51 4.57
C MET A 348 6.98 -10.38 3.47
N ILE A 349 8.25 -10.36 3.88
CA ILE A 349 9.41 -10.18 2.97
C ILE A 349 10.49 -11.20 3.34
N GLY A 350 10.99 -11.97 2.36
CA GLY A 350 12.08 -12.94 2.57
C GLY A 350 11.83 -14.34 1.98
N PRO A 351 12.70 -15.32 2.27
CA PRO A 351 12.66 -16.66 1.67
C PRO A 351 11.52 -17.55 2.20
N VAL A 352 11.13 -18.55 1.41
CA VAL A 352 10.13 -19.58 1.76
C VAL A 352 10.68 -20.67 2.66
N PRO A 353 10.06 -20.95 3.83
CA PRO A 353 10.30 -22.19 4.56
C PRO A 353 10.06 -23.42 3.69
N GLY A 354 11.12 -24.20 3.42
CA GLY A 354 11.07 -25.43 2.63
C GLY A 354 11.32 -25.29 1.11
N LEU A 355 11.52 -24.06 0.58
CA LEU A 355 12.01 -23.85 -0.80
C LEU A 355 13.28 -22.98 -0.80
N SER A 356 14.37 -23.52 -1.33
CA SER A 356 15.70 -22.89 -1.29
C SER A 356 15.85 -21.60 -2.10
N ASN A 357 14.95 -21.33 -3.04
CA ASN A 357 15.10 -20.25 -4.03
C ASN A 357 13.81 -19.48 -4.34
N VAL A 358 12.78 -19.55 -3.48
CA VAL A 358 11.54 -18.79 -3.67
C VAL A 358 11.39 -17.76 -2.57
N TYR A 359 11.02 -16.54 -2.94
CA TYR A 359 11.08 -15.35 -2.11
C TYR A 359 9.82 -14.53 -2.20
N LEU A 360 9.52 -13.85 -1.11
CA LEU A 360 8.28 -13.15 -0.89
C LEU A 360 8.45 -11.65 -0.79
N ALA A 361 7.50 -10.90 -1.34
CA ALA A 361 7.33 -9.47 -1.07
C ALA A 361 5.88 -9.00 -1.28
N ALA A 362 5.09 -8.94 -0.19
CA ALA A 362 3.89 -8.12 0.02
C ALA A 362 3.09 -8.52 1.27
N GLY A 363 1.75 -8.50 1.22
CA GLY A 363 0.95 -8.20 2.43
C GLY A 363 1.20 -6.77 2.86
N HIS A 364 1.73 -5.93 1.95
CA HIS A 364 2.05 -4.54 2.24
C HIS A 364 0.86 -3.74 2.67
N GLU A 365 -0.38 -4.21 2.40
CA GLU A 365 -1.70 -3.55 2.26
C GLU A 365 -1.52 -2.09 1.78
N GLY A 366 -0.78 -1.22 2.49
CA GLY A 366 -0.53 0.20 2.26
C GLY A 366 0.84 0.82 2.45
N GLY A 367 1.88 0.02 2.64
CA GLY A 367 3.19 0.44 2.17
C GLY A 367 3.41 0.06 0.72
N GLY A 368 2.37 -0.41 0.00
CA GLY A 368 2.57 -0.95 -1.34
C GLY A 368 3.37 0.02 -2.21
N LEU A 369 2.99 1.30 -2.17
CA LEU A 369 3.70 2.37 -2.86
C LEU A 369 4.83 2.98 -2.01
N SER A 370 4.57 3.40 -0.77
CA SER A 370 5.55 4.13 0.05
C SER A 370 6.73 3.28 0.53
N MET A 371 6.53 1.98 0.77
CA MET A 371 7.57 0.98 1.11
C MET A 371 8.13 0.22 -0.10
N ALA A 372 7.72 0.54 -1.34
CA ALA A 372 8.07 -0.24 -2.53
C ALA A 372 9.58 -0.35 -2.76
N LEU A 373 10.30 0.78 -2.72
CA LEU A 373 11.73 0.79 -3.01
C LEU A 373 12.56 0.15 -1.89
N GLY A 374 12.19 0.38 -0.62
CA GLY A 374 12.82 -0.30 0.52
C GLY A 374 12.60 -1.81 0.47
N THR A 375 11.40 -2.26 0.06
CA THR A 375 11.11 -3.67 -0.17
C THR A 375 11.95 -4.23 -1.33
N ALA A 376 12.02 -3.51 -2.45
CA ALA A 376 12.80 -3.95 -3.61
C ALA A 376 14.30 -4.06 -3.31
N GLU A 377 14.85 -3.11 -2.54
CA GLU A 377 16.23 -3.18 -2.04
C GLU A 377 16.44 -4.40 -1.12
N MET A 378 15.57 -4.61 -0.12
CA MET A 378 15.65 -5.75 0.80
C MET A 378 15.56 -7.09 0.06
N VAL A 379 14.65 -7.24 -0.91
CA VAL A 379 14.51 -8.45 -1.73
C VAL A 379 15.74 -8.66 -2.62
N ALA A 380 16.24 -7.59 -3.26
CA ALA A 380 17.43 -7.68 -4.11
C ALA A 380 18.68 -8.09 -3.30
N ASP A 381 18.91 -7.47 -2.15
CA ASP A 381 20.00 -7.85 -1.24
C ASP A 381 19.85 -9.31 -0.79
N THR A 382 18.66 -9.73 -0.37
CA THR A 382 18.39 -11.12 0.08
C THR A 382 18.65 -12.15 -1.05
N VAL A 383 18.15 -11.90 -2.26
CA VAL A 383 18.32 -12.80 -3.43
C VAL A 383 19.77 -12.85 -3.93
N LEU A 384 20.54 -11.79 -3.69
CA LEU A 384 21.96 -11.71 -4.06
C LEU A 384 22.92 -12.15 -2.96
N GLY A 385 22.43 -12.42 -1.74
CA GLY A 385 23.26 -12.79 -0.59
C GLY A 385 24.04 -11.61 0.01
N HIS A 386 23.54 -10.37 -0.17
CA HIS A 386 24.13 -9.17 0.41
C HIS A 386 23.52 -8.87 1.80
N PRO A 387 24.25 -8.17 2.69
CA PRO A 387 23.68 -7.62 3.92
C PRO A 387 22.61 -6.56 3.62
N THR A 388 21.41 -6.75 4.16
CA THR A 388 20.28 -5.82 4.01
C THR A 388 20.54 -4.47 4.71
N LYS A 389 19.94 -3.40 4.21
CA LYS A 389 20.06 -2.04 4.80
C LYS A 389 19.13 -1.77 5.99
N VAL A 390 18.12 -2.61 6.14
CA VAL A 390 17.12 -2.61 7.21
C VAL A 390 17.03 -4.04 7.74
N ASP A 391 16.76 -4.21 9.03
CA ASP A 391 16.51 -5.54 9.60
C ASP A 391 15.32 -6.20 8.88
N CYS A 392 15.54 -7.42 8.40
CA CYS A 392 14.51 -8.20 7.74
C CYS A 392 13.68 -9.04 8.73
N ALA A 393 14.14 -9.24 9.97
CA ALA A 393 13.47 -10.10 10.96
C ALA A 393 12.00 -9.74 11.22
N PRO A 394 11.58 -8.46 11.34
CA PRO A 394 10.18 -8.11 11.57
C PRO A 394 9.26 -8.39 10.38
N PHE A 395 9.82 -8.54 9.19
CA PHE A 395 9.12 -8.91 7.95
C PHE A 395 9.27 -10.39 7.61
N ALA A 396 10.20 -11.07 8.27
CA ALA A 396 10.62 -12.43 7.97
C ALA A 396 9.43 -13.37 8.01
N VAL A 397 9.37 -14.22 6.99
CA VAL A 397 8.05 -14.69 6.61
C VAL A 397 7.46 -15.68 7.60
N HIS A 398 8.30 -16.55 8.19
CA HIS A 398 7.92 -17.57 9.19
C HIS A 398 7.00 -17.04 10.31
N ARG A 399 7.10 -15.75 10.68
CA ARG A 399 6.26 -15.12 11.73
C ARG A 399 4.74 -15.23 11.52
N VAL A 400 4.25 -15.48 10.30
CA VAL A 400 2.81 -15.60 9.99
C VAL A 400 2.41 -17.04 9.64
N LEU A 401 3.31 -17.97 9.93
CA LEU A 401 3.34 -19.32 9.35
C LEU A 401 3.44 -20.43 10.39
N ASP A 402 3.83 -20.06 11.61
CA ASP A 402 3.87 -20.90 12.81
C ASP A 402 2.49 -21.00 13.52
#